data_AF-A0A2U8E478-F1
#
_entry.id   AF-A0A2U8E478-F1
#
_cell.length_a   1.000
_cell.length_b   1.000
_cell.length_c   1.000
_cell.angle_alpha   90.00
_cell.angle_beta   90.00
_cell.angle_gamma   90.00
#
_symmetry.space_group_name_H-M   'P 1'
#
loop_
_entity.id
_entity.type
_entity.pdbx_description
1 polymer ?
#
loop_
_entity_poly.entity_id
_entity_poly.type
_entity_poly.pdbx_seq_one_letter_code
_entity_poly.pdbx_strand_id
1 'polypeptide(L)'
;MNATLDIPDNLYRRVKAKSALTGKPVRAIAISLFSEWLDEPDSPSSEAAPRPQPAWFGIARPYAEKVASHDMASVRKSIEQGCAKR
;
A
#
# COMPACT_ATOMS: atom_id res chain seq x y z
N MET A 1 -18.14 24.58 -11.13
CA MET A 1 -18.60 24.74 -9.74
C MET A 1 -17.47 25.40 -8.95
N ASN A 2 -17.76 26.28 -7.99
CA ASN A 2 -16.73 26.97 -7.20
C ASN A 2 -16.70 26.38 -5.78
N ALA A 3 -15.50 26.14 -5.26
CA ALA A 3 -15.26 25.71 -3.88
C ALA A 3 -14.27 26.67 -3.20
N THR A 4 -14.50 26.93 -1.92
CA THR A 4 -13.60 27.75 -1.08
C THR A 4 -12.81 26.81 -0.20
N LEU A 5 -11.48 26.88 -0.25
CA LEU A 5 -10.57 26.08 0.56
C LEU A 5 -9.93 26.99 1.60
N ASP A 6 -10.04 26.60 2.88
CA ASP A 6 -9.29 27.27 3.95
C ASP A 6 -7.90 26.65 4.03
N ILE A 7 -6.87 27.46 3.81
CA ILE A 7 -5.47 27.03 3.71
C ILE A 7 -4.67 27.86 4.73
N PRO A 8 -3.85 27.23 5.59
CA PRO A 8 -2.98 27.94 6.51
C PRO A 8 -2.14 29.01 5.80
N ASP A 9 -2.07 30.22 6.39
CA ASP A 9 -1.42 31.38 5.74
C ASP A 9 0.04 31.10 5.36
N ASN A 10 0.77 30.34 6.19
CA ASN A 10 2.15 29.95 5.91
C ASN A 10 2.28 29.13 4.62
N LEU A 11 1.34 28.22 4.37
CA LEU A 11 1.30 27.36 3.20
C LEU A 11 0.87 28.17 1.98
N TYR A 12 -0.16 29.00 2.12
CA TYR A 12 -0.59 29.90 1.05
C TYR A 12 0.54 30.81 0.56
N ARG A 13 1.31 31.42 1.47
CA ARG A 13 2.46 32.28 1.11
C ARG A 13 3.51 31.53 0.31
N ARG A 14 3.86 30.31 0.72
CA ARG A 14 4.85 29.47 0.01
C ARG A 14 4.36 29.09 -1.39
N VAL A 15 3.10 28.69 -1.51
CA VAL A 15 2.49 28.33 -2.80
C VAL A 15 2.41 29.56 -3.70
N LYS A 16 2.03 30.73 -3.18
CA LYS A 16 1.96 32.00 -3.93
C LYS A 16 3.34 32.44 -4.44
N ALA A 17 4.38 32.30 -3.62
CA ALA A 17 5.75 32.59 -4.05
C ALA A 17 6.18 31.66 -5.20
N LYS A 18 5.96 30.35 -5.05
CA LYS A 18 6.27 29.36 -6.11
C LYS A 18 5.43 29.61 -7.37
N SER A 19 4.16 29.97 -7.22
CA SER A 19 3.26 30.24 -8.36
C SER A 19 3.71 31.45 -9.16
N ALA A 20 4.16 32.52 -8.48
CA ALA A 20 4.72 33.70 -9.12
C ALA A 20 5.99 33.37 -9.94
N LEU A 21 6.88 32.53 -9.40
CA LEU A 21 8.08 32.08 -10.11
C LEU A 21 7.76 31.20 -11.34
N THR A 22 6.69 30.40 -11.25
CA THR A 22 6.30 29.48 -12.33
C THR A 22 5.38 30.14 -13.36
N GLY A 23 4.95 31.40 -13.14
CA GLY A 23 4.02 32.11 -14.01
C GLY A 23 2.60 31.50 -14.06
N LYS A 24 2.25 30.62 -13.12
CA LYS A 24 0.95 29.94 -13.07
C LYS A 24 0.12 30.48 -11.90
N PRO A 25 -1.19 30.69 -12.07
CA PRO A 25 -2.04 31.09 -10.95
C PRO A 25 -2.21 29.94 -9.95
N VAL A 26 -2.38 30.27 -8.67
CA VAL A 26 -2.57 29.30 -7.57
C VAL A 26 -3.70 28.32 -7.87
N ARG A 27 -4.80 28.80 -8.47
CA ARG A 27 -5.93 27.96 -8.89
C ARG A 27 -5.51 26.87 -9.89
N ALA A 28 -4.70 27.20 -10.88
CA ALA A 28 -4.26 26.21 -11.88
C ALA A 28 -3.38 25.14 -11.24
N ILE A 29 -2.48 25.55 -10.33
CA ILE A 29 -1.65 24.61 -9.57
C ILE A 29 -2.51 23.69 -8.70
N ALA A 30 -3.51 24.24 -7.99
CA ALA A 30 -4.41 23.45 -7.18
C ALA A 30 -5.17 22.42 -8.02
N ILE A 31 -5.70 22.81 -9.18
CA ILE A 31 -6.38 21.89 -10.09
C ILE A 31 -5.42 20.79 -10.55
N SER A 32 -4.21 21.14 -11.01
CA SER A 32 -3.23 20.13 -11.44
C SER A 32 -2.87 19.15 -10.33
N LEU A 33 -2.67 19.62 -9.10
CA LEU A 33 -2.38 18.75 -7.95
C LEU A 33 -3.54 17.82 -7.61
N PHE A 34 -4.78 18.32 -7.65
CA PHE A 34 -5.95 17.48 -7.42
C PHE A 34 -6.15 16.46 -8.54
N SER A 35 -5.92 16.85 -9.80
CA SER A 35 -5.97 15.90 -10.93
C SER A 35 -4.90 14.83 -10.79
N GLU A 36 -3.65 15.21 -10.53
CA GLU A 36 -2.56 14.26 -10.33
C GLU A 36 -2.82 13.33 -9.15
N TRP A 37 -3.39 13.85 -8.06
CA TRP A 37 -3.76 13.04 -6.90
C TRP A 37 -4.92 12.06 -7.18
N LEU A 38 -5.86 12.41 -8.06
CA LEU A 38 -6.94 11.52 -8.48
C LEU A 38 -6.49 10.49 -9.51
N ASP A 39 -5.50 10.85 -10.34
CA ASP A 39 -4.90 9.98 -11.34
C ASP A 39 -3.86 9.03 -10.72
N GLU A 40 -3.39 9.33 -9.50
CA GLU A 40 -2.57 8.42 -8.72
C GLU A 40 -3.42 7.18 -8.40
N PRO A 41 -3.08 5.99 -8.97
CA PRO A 41 -3.84 4.78 -8.68
C PRO A 41 -3.83 4.59 -7.17
N ASP A 42 -4.98 4.29 -6.57
CA ASP A 42 -5.14 3.99 -5.13
C ASP A 42 -3.98 3.09 -4.70
N SER A 43 -2.91 3.72 -4.20
CA SER A 43 -1.73 3.00 -3.78
C SER A 43 -2.23 2.19 -2.60
N PRO A 44 -2.19 0.84 -2.64
CA PRO A 44 -2.45 0.09 -1.44
C PRO A 44 -1.44 0.59 -0.42
N SER A 45 -1.95 1.32 0.58
CA SER A 45 -1.17 1.81 1.69
C SER A 45 -0.30 0.67 2.20
N SER A 46 1.02 0.87 2.12
CA SER A 46 2.05 -0.03 2.64
C SER A 46 2.18 -1.39 1.95
N GLU A 47 2.52 -1.42 0.67
CA GLU A 47 3.46 -2.45 0.20
C GLU A 47 4.81 -2.13 0.84
N ALA A 48 5.09 -2.73 2.01
CA ALA A 48 6.42 -2.69 2.59
C ALA A 48 7.41 -3.08 1.49
N ALA A 49 8.44 -2.26 1.23
CA ALA A 49 9.53 -2.62 0.33
C ALA A 49 9.91 -4.08 0.56
N PRO A 50 10.05 -4.91 -0.49
CA PRO A 50 10.20 -6.35 -0.32
C PRO A 50 11.35 -6.61 0.64
N ARG A 51 11.01 -7.03 1.87
CA ARG A 51 12.01 -7.40 2.86
C ARG A 51 12.83 -8.51 2.22
N PRO A 52 14.18 -8.46 2.30
CA PRO A 52 15.01 -9.54 1.78
C PRO A 52 14.53 -10.85 2.40
N GLN A 53 13.94 -11.70 1.57
CA GLN A 53 13.40 -12.96 2.03
C GLN A 53 14.60 -13.84 2.38
N PRO A 54 14.64 -14.45 3.58
CA PRO A 54 15.72 -15.35 3.92
C PRO A 54 15.72 -16.55 2.96
N ALA A 55 16.88 -17.18 2.76
CA ALA A 55 17.03 -18.29 1.79
C ALA A 55 16.10 -19.48 2.04
N TRP A 56 15.55 -19.60 3.26
CA TRP A 56 14.59 -20.64 3.63
C TRP A 56 13.12 -20.27 3.37
N PHE A 57 12.84 -19.02 2.99
CA PHE A 57 11.49 -18.56 2.69
C PHE A 57 10.95 -19.30 1.46
N GLY A 58 9.78 -19.92 1.61
CA GLY A 58 9.16 -20.70 0.53
C GLY A 58 9.54 -22.18 0.47
N ILE A 59 10.47 -22.67 1.30
CA ILE A 59 10.80 -24.12 1.36
C ILE A 59 9.55 -24.96 1.71
N ALA A 60 8.64 -24.43 2.53
CA ALA A 60 7.42 -25.12 2.93
C ALA A 60 6.26 -25.01 1.91
N ARG A 61 6.41 -24.17 0.87
CA ARG A 61 5.37 -23.92 -0.14
C ARG A 61 4.84 -25.19 -0.84
N PRO A 62 5.68 -26.13 -1.33
CA PRO A 62 5.18 -27.35 -1.97
C PRO A 62 4.41 -28.28 -1.02
N TYR A 63 4.55 -28.10 0.30
CA TYR A 63 3.76 -28.83 1.29
C TYR A 63 2.45 -28.11 1.59
N ALA A 64 2.49 -26.77 1.70
CA ALA A 64 1.30 -25.96 1.92
C ALA A 64 0.29 -26.06 0.76
N GLU A 65 0.77 -26.07 -0.49
CA GLU A 65 -0.08 -26.19 -1.68
C GLU A 65 -0.84 -27.54 -1.74
N LYS A 66 -0.36 -28.57 -1.03
CA LYS A 66 -0.99 -29.90 -0.99
C LYS A 66 -2.08 -30.02 0.08
N VAL A 67 -2.25 -29.01 0.92
CA VAL A 67 -3.20 -29.04 2.04
C VAL A 67 -4.50 -28.33 1.63
N ALA A 68 -5.56 -29.09 1.46
CA ALA A 68 -6.87 -28.57 1.05
C ALA A 68 -7.63 -27.86 2.18
N SER A 69 -7.39 -28.22 3.45
CA SER A 69 -8.04 -27.62 4.61
C SER A 69 -7.03 -27.29 5.71
N HIS A 70 -7.16 -26.09 6.26
CA HIS A 70 -6.33 -25.57 7.35
C HIS A 70 -7.07 -25.59 8.70
N ASP A 71 -8.15 -26.36 8.81
CA ASP A 71 -8.88 -26.49 10.07
C ASP A 71 -8.07 -27.27 11.11
N MET A 72 -8.26 -26.91 12.39
CA MET A 72 -7.48 -27.47 13.49
C MET A 72 -7.72 -28.98 13.70
N ALA A 73 -8.84 -29.54 13.25
CA ALA A 73 -9.08 -30.98 13.35
C ALA A 73 -8.26 -31.74 12.30
N SER A 74 -8.19 -31.24 11.06
CA SER A 74 -7.35 -31.78 9.99
C SER A 74 -5.86 -31.70 10.33
N VAL A 75 -5.41 -30.61 10.95
CA VAL A 75 -4.02 -30.46 11.42
C VAL A 75 -3.68 -31.51 12.49
N ARG A 76 -4.52 -31.68 13.51
CA ARG A 76 -4.29 -32.68 14.58
C ARG A 76 -4.21 -34.10 14.02
N LYS A 77 -5.13 -34.47 13.12
CA LYS A 77 -5.13 -35.78 12.46
C LYS A 77 -3.86 -36.03 11.64
N SER A 78 -3.36 -35.01 10.94
CA SER A 78 -2.11 -35.11 10.18
C SER A 78 -0.89 -35.36 11.09
N ILE A 79 -0.84 -34.68 12.24
CA ILE A 79 0.23 -34.87 13.24
C ILE A 79 0.17 -36.29 13.82
N GLU A 80 -1.02 -36.77 14.20
CA GLU A 80 -1.22 -38.14 14.70
C GLU A 80 -0.73 -39.19 13.69
N GLN A 81 -1.08 -39.02 12.42
CA GLN A 81 -0.62 -39.90 11.33
C GLN A 81 0.90 -39.85 11.13
N GLY A 82 1.51 -38.67 11.25
CA GLY A 82 2.96 -38.50 11.15
C GLY A 82 3.72 -39.14 12.31
N CYS A 83 3.19 -39.04 13.54
CA CYS A 83 3.77 -39.67 14.73
C CYS A 83 3.63 -41.19 14.73
N ALA A 84 2.52 -41.73 14.19
CA ALA A 84 2.31 -43.17 14.10
C ALA A 84 3.17 -43.87 13.03
N LYS A 85 3.69 -43.12 12.06
CA LYS A 85 4.51 -43.63 10.95
C LYS A 85 6.01 -43.60 11.26
N ARG A 86 6.40 -43.06 12.42
CA ARG A 86 7.79 -42.90 12.86
C ARG A 86 8.18 -43.99 13.84
#